data_AF-A0A316PRM9-F1
#
_entry.id   AF-A0A316PRM9-F1
#
_cell.length_a   1.000
_cell.length_b   1.000
_cell.length_c   1.000
_cell.angle_alpha   90.00
_cell.angle_beta   90.00
_cell.angle_gamma   90.00
#
_symmetry.space_group_name_H-M   'P 1'
#
loop_
_entity.id
_entity.type
_entity.pdbx_description
1 polymer ?
#
loop_
_entity_poly.entity_id
_entity_poly.type
_entity_poly.pdbx_seq_one_letter_code
_entity_poly.pdbx_strand_id
1 'polypeptide(L)'
;MRKIKLLLKQHVGAPCAAIVKPGDKVEKGTLVATPTGLGANIFSSVYGTVEEVTDQAIVIQPDDEQPDKYIPIKKSDSKLEMVKEAGIVGMGGAGFPTGVKLGADLQGGYILVNAAECEPGLRHNIMQLEQQAEKTVRGVEYCMEMSNAKKAIFAIKRKNARAISAIKKAIADKPDISIHLLPDIYPMGEERAVVRECLGILLEPTQLPSAAHANVVNCETVLRVAEAIEDQKPCIYKNISVVGKVHGGPEAQVFMDMPVGISVEDMLDKVGGIDGEYGEIIMGGAFTGLPTELDAPTTKTTGAIIVTIPFLDLHGAKVGLLVCACGGGEARMRDIAKKYNAEVVSVTFCKQAIEVKPGAPRKCENPGNCPGQIAKVLEMKRAGAEYLIIGNCSDCSNTVVTCGTLKMGLKVIHQTDHVMRTIHHPLYRHLTISKTVDQDLSEF
;
A
#
# COMPACT_ATOMS: atom_id res chain seq x y z
N MET A 1 -5.56 14.69 21.41
CA MET A 1 -5.00 14.43 20.07
C MET A 1 -4.05 15.56 19.75
N ARG A 2 -2.85 15.29 19.21
CA ARG A 2 -1.96 16.37 18.76
C ARG A 2 -2.57 17.07 17.53
N LYS A 3 -1.87 18.09 17.04
CA LYS A 3 -2.26 18.84 15.84
C LYS A 3 -2.41 17.90 14.63
N ILE A 4 -3.46 18.10 13.86
CA ILE A 4 -3.68 17.39 12.59
C ILE A 4 -2.95 18.15 11.49
N LYS A 5 -2.13 17.44 10.70
CA LYS A 5 -1.40 18.04 9.58
C LYS A 5 -1.84 17.38 8.28
N LEU A 6 -2.57 18.11 7.46
CA LEU A 6 -3.04 17.65 6.15
C LEU A 6 -2.04 18.09 5.09
N LEU A 7 -1.27 17.13 4.55
CA LEU A 7 -0.39 17.41 3.42
C LEU A 7 -1.21 17.84 2.20
N LEU A 8 -0.75 18.85 1.47
CA LEU A 8 -1.39 19.28 0.21
C LEU A 8 -1.09 18.33 -0.95
N LYS A 9 -0.07 17.47 -0.82
CA LYS A 9 0.24 16.40 -1.78
C LYS A 9 -0.11 15.03 -1.20
N GLN A 10 -1.30 14.52 -1.54
CA GLN A 10 -1.78 13.18 -1.13
C GLN A 10 -2.14 12.27 -2.32
N HIS A 11 -1.69 12.64 -3.51
CA HIS A 11 -1.98 11.94 -4.75
C HIS A 11 -0.86 12.13 -5.78
N VAL A 12 -0.94 11.40 -6.89
CA VAL A 12 0.06 11.44 -7.97
C VAL A 12 0.21 12.80 -8.66
N GLY A 13 -0.82 13.65 -8.57
CA GLY A 13 -0.80 15.00 -9.14
C GLY A 13 0.07 16.02 -8.40
N ALA A 14 -0.05 17.29 -8.83
CA ALA A 14 0.55 18.43 -8.13
C ALA A 14 -0.11 18.64 -6.76
N PRO A 15 0.55 19.34 -5.81
CA PRO A 15 -0.10 19.72 -4.56
C PRO A 15 -1.41 20.51 -4.78
N CYS A 16 -2.41 20.24 -3.95
CA CYS A 16 -3.66 21.00 -3.92
C CYS A 16 -3.43 22.44 -3.44
N ALA A 17 -4.29 23.36 -3.89
CA ALA A 17 -4.34 24.72 -3.38
C ALA A 17 -5.25 24.77 -2.14
N ALA A 18 -4.71 25.26 -1.01
CA ALA A 18 -5.51 25.51 0.18
C ALA A 18 -6.57 26.60 -0.09
N ILE A 19 -7.76 26.41 0.46
CA ILE A 19 -8.89 27.37 0.34
C ILE A 19 -9.34 27.94 1.70
N VAL A 20 -8.59 27.64 2.75
CA VAL A 20 -8.76 28.14 4.11
C VAL A 20 -7.55 28.97 4.53
N LYS A 21 -7.69 29.74 5.61
CA LYS A 21 -6.63 30.56 6.20
C LYS A 21 -6.51 30.33 7.71
N PRO A 22 -5.36 30.67 8.33
CA PRO A 22 -5.23 30.66 9.78
C PRO A 22 -6.37 31.41 10.48
N GLY A 23 -6.93 30.81 11.53
CA GLY A 23 -8.07 31.30 12.31
C GLY A 23 -9.43 30.75 11.85
N ASP A 24 -9.53 30.14 10.67
CA ASP A 24 -10.80 29.56 10.20
C ASP A 24 -11.21 28.36 11.09
N LYS A 25 -12.50 28.30 11.44
CA LYS A 25 -13.10 27.13 12.08
C LYS A 25 -13.45 26.08 11.04
N VAL A 26 -13.15 24.82 11.35
CA VAL A 26 -13.41 23.67 10.48
C VAL A 26 -14.12 22.57 11.25
N GLU A 27 -14.97 21.84 10.54
CA GLU A 27 -15.66 20.65 11.01
C GLU A 27 -15.13 19.43 10.24
N LYS A 28 -15.44 18.22 10.71
CA LYS A 28 -15.22 17.02 9.90
C LYS A 28 -15.93 17.19 8.55
N GLY A 29 -15.22 17.01 7.46
CA GLY A 29 -15.76 17.17 6.11
C GLY A 29 -15.79 18.60 5.57
N THR A 30 -15.28 19.61 6.29
CA THR A 30 -15.02 20.93 5.68
C THR A 30 -13.99 20.78 4.57
N LEU A 31 -14.30 21.26 3.35
CA LEU A 31 -13.34 21.29 2.24
C LEU A 31 -12.24 22.31 2.55
N VAL A 32 -10.98 21.88 2.57
CA VAL A 32 -9.85 22.73 2.96
C VAL A 32 -8.83 22.95 1.84
N ALA A 33 -8.79 22.08 0.83
CA ALA A 33 -7.97 22.28 -0.36
C ALA A 33 -8.55 21.60 -1.61
N THR A 34 -8.31 22.19 -2.78
CA THR A 34 -8.77 21.70 -4.08
C THR A 34 -7.59 21.43 -5.02
N PRO A 35 -7.69 20.42 -5.91
CA PRO A 35 -6.59 20.08 -6.80
C PRO A 35 -6.37 21.12 -7.91
N THR A 36 -5.11 21.36 -8.26
CA THR A 36 -4.72 22.18 -9.42
C THR A 36 -4.47 21.27 -10.63
N GLY A 37 -5.56 20.70 -11.18
CA GLY A 37 -5.52 19.73 -12.29
C GLY A 37 -5.79 18.29 -11.82
N LEU A 38 -4.96 17.33 -12.23
CA LEU A 38 -5.11 15.94 -11.78
C LEU A 38 -4.93 15.87 -10.26
N GLY A 39 -5.96 15.45 -9.54
CA GLY A 39 -5.90 15.37 -8.08
C GLY A 39 -7.25 15.07 -7.45
N ALA A 40 -7.34 15.31 -6.15
CA ALA A 40 -8.54 15.05 -5.37
C ALA A 40 -8.70 16.07 -4.23
N ASN A 41 -9.95 16.41 -3.90
CA ASN A 41 -10.27 17.31 -2.79
C ASN A 41 -9.67 16.82 -1.45
N ILE A 42 -9.29 17.76 -0.60
CA ILE A 42 -8.81 17.51 0.76
C ILE A 42 -9.77 18.16 1.74
N PHE A 43 -10.18 17.38 2.74
CA PHE A 43 -11.16 17.76 3.73
C PHE A 43 -10.53 17.73 5.12
N SER A 44 -11.04 18.56 6.04
CA SER A 44 -10.71 18.41 7.45
C SER A 44 -11.25 17.08 7.96
N SER A 45 -10.41 16.33 8.67
CA SER A 45 -10.75 15.06 9.29
C SER A 45 -11.20 15.19 10.75
N VAL A 46 -11.20 16.41 11.27
CA VAL A 46 -11.52 16.76 12.67
C VAL A 46 -12.29 18.07 12.75
N TYR A 47 -12.95 18.28 13.88
CA TYR A 47 -13.39 19.61 14.31
C TYR A 47 -12.18 20.37 14.86
N GLY A 48 -12.04 21.66 14.57
CA GLY A 48 -10.92 22.44 15.06
C GLY A 48 -10.78 23.82 14.46
N THR A 49 -9.59 24.38 14.64
CA THR A 49 -9.20 25.69 14.12
C THR A 49 -7.95 25.54 13.26
N VAL A 50 -7.97 26.09 12.05
CA VAL A 50 -6.78 26.17 11.19
C VAL A 50 -5.77 27.06 11.88
N GLU A 51 -4.60 26.52 12.20
CA GLU A 51 -3.53 27.25 12.88
C GLU A 51 -2.51 27.78 11.88
N GLU A 52 -2.17 26.98 10.87
CA GLU A 52 -1.16 27.32 9.89
C GLU A 52 -1.53 26.77 8.51
N VAL A 53 -1.20 27.54 7.47
CA VAL A 53 -1.29 27.11 6.07
C VAL A 53 0.05 27.42 5.40
N THR A 54 0.72 26.39 4.90
CA THR A 54 1.97 26.49 4.15
C THR A 54 1.78 26.02 2.70
N ASP A 55 2.84 26.09 1.90
CA ASP A 55 2.88 25.52 0.55
C ASP A 55 2.81 23.97 0.55
N GLN A 56 3.06 23.34 1.69
CA GLN A 56 3.11 21.88 1.83
C GLN A 56 1.93 21.29 2.61
N ALA A 57 1.35 22.04 3.54
CA ALA A 57 0.38 21.48 4.49
C ALA A 57 -0.57 22.52 5.10
N ILE A 58 -1.69 22.02 5.61
CA ILE A 58 -2.62 22.73 6.50
C ILE A 58 -2.51 22.08 7.88
N VAL A 59 -2.26 22.89 8.91
CA VAL A 59 -2.20 22.44 10.31
C VAL A 59 -3.46 22.89 11.03
N ILE A 60 -4.14 21.95 11.66
CA ILE A 60 -5.40 22.16 12.38
C ILE A 60 -5.17 21.78 13.84
N GLN A 61 -5.44 22.71 14.74
CA GLN A 61 -5.55 22.43 16.17
C GLN A 61 -6.95 21.81 16.41
N PRO A 62 -7.04 20.52 16.79
CA PRO A 62 -8.34 19.90 17.03
C PRO A 62 -8.99 20.51 18.27
N ASP A 63 -10.31 20.64 18.22
CA ASP A 63 -11.11 20.93 19.42
C ASP A 63 -11.19 19.67 20.31
N ASP A 64 -11.41 19.85 21.63
CA ASP A 64 -11.51 18.73 22.58
C ASP A 64 -12.69 17.81 22.27
N GLU A 65 -13.81 18.40 21.81
CA GLU A 65 -14.99 17.66 21.39
C GLU A 65 -14.91 17.30 19.91
N GLN A 66 -15.13 16.02 19.58
CA GLN A 66 -15.08 15.49 18.21
C GLN A 66 -16.34 14.70 17.85
N PRO A 67 -17.50 15.36 17.65
CA PRO A 67 -18.76 14.68 17.34
C PRO A 67 -18.65 13.76 16.12
N ASP A 68 -19.44 12.67 16.11
CA ASP A 68 -19.51 11.76 14.96
C ASP A 68 -20.46 12.27 13.87
N LYS A 69 -20.34 13.56 13.54
CA LYS A 69 -21.03 14.23 12.44
C LYS A 69 -20.00 14.78 11.48
N TYR A 70 -20.39 14.97 10.24
CA TYR A 70 -19.57 15.60 9.21
C TYR A 70 -20.43 16.42 8.27
N ILE A 71 -19.79 17.38 7.59
CA ILE A 71 -20.38 18.12 6.49
C ILE A 71 -20.47 17.17 5.29
N PRO A 72 -21.68 16.85 4.79
CA PRO A 72 -21.83 15.96 3.65
C PRO A 72 -21.31 16.62 2.38
N ILE A 73 -20.79 15.80 1.47
CA ILE A 73 -20.39 16.25 0.14
C ILE A 73 -21.60 16.75 -0.65
N LYS A 74 -21.36 17.60 -1.65
CA LYS A 74 -22.40 18.05 -2.56
C LYS A 74 -23.02 16.86 -3.28
N LYS A 75 -24.34 16.70 -3.15
CA LYS A 75 -25.10 15.66 -3.84
C LYS A 75 -25.08 15.90 -5.35
N SER A 76 -25.03 14.81 -6.11
CA SER A 76 -25.10 14.79 -7.57
C SER A 76 -25.93 13.59 -8.01
N ASP A 77 -26.59 13.69 -9.16
CA ASP A 77 -27.25 12.55 -9.80
C ASP A 77 -26.23 11.60 -10.45
N SER A 78 -24.98 12.06 -10.63
CA SER A 78 -23.87 11.25 -11.10
C SER A 78 -23.04 10.72 -9.94
N LYS A 79 -23.05 9.39 -9.77
CA LYS A 79 -22.18 8.67 -8.80
C LYS A 79 -20.70 8.99 -9.01
N LEU A 80 -20.27 9.15 -10.27
CA LEU A 80 -18.89 9.51 -10.60
C LEU A 80 -18.51 10.88 -10.06
N GLU A 81 -19.41 11.86 -10.16
CA GLU A 81 -19.18 13.20 -9.61
C GLU A 81 -19.19 13.18 -8.08
N MET A 82 -20.03 12.35 -7.45
CA MET A 82 -19.98 12.17 -5.99
C MET A 82 -18.62 11.60 -5.53
N VAL A 83 -18.06 10.62 -6.24
CA VAL A 83 -16.74 10.04 -5.93
C VAL A 83 -15.61 11.07 -6.12
N LYS A 84 -15.68 11.91 -7.16
CA LYS A 84 -14.73 13.01 -7.37
C LYS A 84 -14.85 14.06 -6.27
N GLU A 85 -16.07 14.47 -5.96
CA GLU A 85 -16.37 15.47 -4.93
C GLU A 85 -15.84 15.03 -3.57
N ALA A 86 -16.06 13.76 -3.19
CA ALA A 86 -15.55 13.17 -1.96
C ALA A 86 -14.03 13.14 -1.84
N GLY A 87 -13.29 13.42 -2.91
CA GLY A 87 -11.83 13.46 -2.90
C GLY A 87 -11.21 12.09 -2.67
N ILE A 88 -11.82 11.02 -3.18
CA ILE A 88 -11.31 9.66 -3.01
C ILE A 88 -10.09 9.45 -3.93
N VAL A 89 -9.03 8.90 -3.35
CA VAL A 89 -7.84 8.44 -4.06
C VAL A 89 -7.63 6.95 -3.81
N GLY A 90 -6.89 6.26 -4.68
CA GLY A 90 -6.53 4.87 -4.50
C GLY A 90 -5.71 4.65 -3.23
N MET A 91 -6.33 4.00 -2.24
CA MET A 91 -5.79 3.78 -0.89
C MET A 91 -4.83 2.58 -0.78
N GLY A 92 -4.52 1.92 -1.91
CA GLY A 92 -3.51 0.86 -2.01
C GLY A 92 -2.06 1.36 -2.10
N GLY A 93 -1.81 2.66 -1.89
CA GLY A 93 -0.47 3.26 -1.83
C GLY A 93 -0.22 4.36 -2.86
N ALA A 94 -0.58 4.15 -4.13
CA ALA A 94 -0.23 5.07 -5.22
C ALA A 94 -0.98 6.42 -5.17
N GLY A 95 -2.18 6.48 -4.60
CA GLY A 95 -2.94 7.73 -4.49
C GLY A 95 -3.42 8.30 -5.83
N PHE A 96 -3.79 7.45 -6.80
CA PHE A 96 -4.40 7.93 -8.04
C PHE A 96 -5.87 8.36 -7.79
N PRO A 97 -6.35 9.51 -8.30
CA PRO A 97 -7.74 9.94 -8.10
C PRO A 97 -8.75 8.91 -8.60
N THR A 98 -9.58 8.38 -7.68
CA THR A 98 -10.47 7.24 -7.97
C THR A 98 -11.55 7.60 -8.99
N GLY A 99 -12.12 8.80 -8.89
CA GLY A 99 -13.11 9.29 -9.85
C GLY A 99 -12.56 9.54 -11.26
N VAL A 100 -11.24 9.71 -11.42
CA VAL A 100 -10.61 9.75 -12.76
C VAL A 100 -10.47 8.33 -13.30
N LYS A 101 -10.03 7.39 -12.47
CA LYS A 101 -9.85 5.98 -12.85
C LYS A 101 -11.17 5.30 -13.24
N LEU A 102 -12.21 5.48 -12.44
CA LEU A 102 -13.54 4.90 -12.67
C LEU A 102 -14.36 5.60 -13.75
N GLY A 103 -13.89 6.75 -14.24
CA GLY A 103 -14.54 7.44 -15.37
C GLY A 103 -14.17 6.87 -16.74
N ALA A 104 -13.23 5.92 -16.81
CA ALA A 104 -12.86 5.26 -18.04
C ALA A 104 -13.86 4.14 -18.38
N ASP A 105 -14.37 4.14 -19.61
CA ASP A 105 -15.23 3.08 -20.13
C ASP A 105 -14.43 1.79 -20.36
N LEU A 106 -14.78 0.74 -19.63
CA LEU A 106 -14.17 -0.59 -19.72
C LEU A 106 -14.81 -1.49 -20.78
N GLN A 107 -15.77 -0.98 -21.56
CA GLN A 107 -16.39 -1.67 -22.70
C GLN A 107 -16.97 -3.04 -22.33
N GLY A 108 -17.59 -3.12 -21.16
CA GLY A 108 -18.13 -4.36 -20.60
C GLY A 108 -17.08 -5.29 -19.98
N GLY A 109 -15.90 -4.76 -19.63
CA GLY A 109 -14.82 -5.49 -18.99
C GLY A 109 -14.98 -5.68 -17.47
N TYR A 110 -13.91 -5.45 -16.71
CA TYR A 110 -13.76 -5.95 -15.34
C TYR A 110 -13.39 -4.89 -14.29
N ILE A 111 -14.06 -4.92 -13.14
CA ILE A 111 -13.51 -4.37 -11.90
C ILE A 111 -12.75 -5.47 -11.16
N LEU A 112 -11.44 -5.29 -10.97
CA LEU A 112 -10.61 -6.20 -10.18
C LEU A 112 -10.42 -5.60 -8.79
N VAL A 113 -11.09 -6.14 -7.79
CA VAL A 113 -10.96 -5.69 -6.40
C VAL A 113 -9.68 -6.30 -5.82
N ASN A 114 -8.68 -5.45 -5.58
CA ASN A 114 -7.42 -5.86 -4.99
C ASN A 114 -7.57 -5.98 -3.47
N ALA A 115 -7.77 -7.21 -3.02
CA ALA A 115 -7.87 -7.64 -1.63
C ALA A 115 -6.65 -8.48 -1.21
N ALA A 116 -5.52 -8.33 -1.92
CA ALA A 116 -4.35 -9.17 -1.71
C ALA A 116 -3.59 -8.86 -0.40
N GLU A 117 -3.66 -7.62 0.08
CA GLU A 117 -2.89 -7.06 1.21
C GLU A 117 -1.48 -7.67 1.28
N CYS A 118 -0.68 -7.38 0.26
CA CYS A 118 0.56 -8.12 0.03
C CYS A 118 1.68 -7.79 1.01
N GLU A 119 1.66 -6.60 1.59
CA GLU A 119 2.66 -6.15 2.54
C GLU A 119 2.59 -6.99 3.83
N PRO A 120 3.66 -7.71 4.18
CA PRO A 120 3.66 -8.59 5.35
C PRO A 120 3.47 -7.79 6.64
N GLY A 121 2.69 -8.35 7.56
CA GLY A 121 2.35 -7.71 8.83
C GLY A 121 1.17 -6.74 8.77
N LEU A 122 0.64 -6.40 7.59
CA LEU A 122 -0.58 -5.60 7.47
C LEU A 122 -1.83 -6.48 7.55
N ARG A 123 -2.90 -5.94 8.16
CA ARG A 123 -4.20 -6.64 8.30
C ARG A 123 -5.43 -5.75 8.08
N HIS A 124 -5.25 -4.45 7.84
CA HIS A 124 -6.35 -3.48 7.87
C HIS A 124 -7.38 -3.70 6.75
N ASN A 125 -6.94 -4.07 5.54
CA ASN A 125 -7.84 -4.37 4.42
C ASN A 125 -8.60 -5.67 4.65
N ILE A 126 -7.90 -6.71 5.15
CA ILE A 126 -8.54 -7.99 5.43
C ILE A 126 -9.56 -7.86 6.57
N MET A 127 -9.22 -7.17 7.66
CA MET A 127 -10.17 -6.89 8.75
C MET A 127 -11.38 -6.08 8.25
N GLN A 128 -11.16 -5.09 7.38
CA GLN A 128 -12.24 -4.33 6.75
C GLN A 128 -13.20 -5.24 5.96
N LEU A 129 -12.69 -6.20 5.20
CA LEU A 129 -13.51 -7.14 4.44
C LEU A 129 -14.26 -8.11 5.37
N GLU A 130 -13.63 -8.59 6.44
CA GLU A 130 -14.28 -9.43 7.44
C GLU A 130 -15.49 -8.73 8.09
N GLN A 131 -15.39 -7.41 8.32
CA GLN A 131 -16.41 -6.63 9.03
C GLN A 131 -17.44 -5.96 8.12
N GLN A 132 -17.06 -5.59 6.88
CA GLN A 132 -17.84 -4.70 6.00
C GLN A 132 -17.94 -5.24 4.56
N ALA A 133 -17.97 -6.56 4.38
CA ALA A 133 -18.08 -7.19 3.05
C ALA A 133 -19.30 -6.69 2.26
N GLU A 134 -20.48 -6.60 2.87
CA GLU A 134 -21.71 -6.19 2.18
C GLU A 134 -21.61 -4.77 1.60
N LYS A 135 -21.11 -3.82 2.38
CA LYS A 135 -20.91 -2.44 1.92
C LYS A 135 -19.82 -2.35 0.85
N THR A 136 -18.76 -3.17 1.00
CA THR A 136 -17.72 -3.27 -0.02
C THR A 136 -18.30 -3.76 -1.35
N VAL A 137 -19.16 -4.79 -1.32
CA VAL A 137 -19.81 -5.33 -2.52
C VAL A 137 -20.71 -4.28 -3.19
N ARG A 138 -21.47 -3.48 -2.44
CA ARG A 138 -22.22 -2.34 -3.03
C ARG A 138 -21.29 -1.31 -3.68
N GLY A 139 -20.15 -1.04 -3.05
CA GLY A 139 -19.08 -0.23 -3.65
C GLY A 139 -18.58 -0.80 -4.97
N VAL A 140 -18.46 -2.13 -5.10
CA VAL A 140 -18.08 -2.80 -6.35
C VAL A 140 -19.13 -2.57 -7.42
N GLU A 141 -20.41 -2.74 -7.10
CA GLU A 141 -21.52 -2.52 -8.03
C GLU A 141 -21.50 -1.08 -8.58
N TYR A 142 -21.29 -0.08 -7.72
CA TYR A 142 -21.13 1.31 -8.18
C TYR A 142 -19.89 1.50 -9.06
N CYS A 143 -18.77 0.85 -8.75
CA CYS A 143 -17.57 0.89 -9.59
C CYS A 143 -17.82 0.28 -10.98
N MET A 144 -18.57 -0.84 -11.03
CA MET A 144 -18.97 -1.49 -12.27
C MET A 144 -19.85 -0.58 -13.12
N GLU A 145 -20.86 0.04 -12.51
CA GLU A 145 -21.75 0.98 -13.18
C GLU A 145 -21.00 2.18 -13.76
N MET A 146 -20.18 2.87 -12.95
CA MET A 146 -19.45 4.06 -13.40
C MET A 146 -18.46 3.77 -14.54
N SER A 147 -17.85 2.58 -14.53
CA SER A 147 -16.82 2.20 -15.51
C SER A 147 -17.38 1.37 -16.68
N ASN A 148 -18.70 1.15 -16.75
CA ASN A 148 -19.33 0.23 -17.72
C ASN A 148 -18.65 -1.16 -17.75
N ALA A 149 -18.36 -1.71 -16.57
CA ALA A 149 -17.84 -3.07 -16.40
C ALA A 149 -19.02 -4.06 -16.26
N LYS A 150 -18.94 -5.23 -16.91
CA LYS A 150 -19.96 -6.27 -16.75
C LYS A 150 -19.67 -7.23 -15.61
N LYS A 151 -18.40 -7.34 -15.19
CA LYS A 151 -17.99 -8.31 -14.19
C LYS A 151 -17.07 -7.69 -13.15
N ALA A 152 -17.03 -8.31 -11.97
CA ALA A 152 -16.04 -8.02 -10.96
C ALA A 152 -15.41 -9.28 -10.38
N ILE A 153 -14.16 -9.15 -9.93
CA ILE A 153 -13.38 -10.23 -9.34
C ILE A 153 -12.68 -9.71 -8.08
N PHE A 154 -12.96 -10.32 -6.93
CA PHE A 154 -12.17 -10.14 -5.72
C PHE A 154 -10.91 -10.99 -5.81
N ALA A 155 -9.76 -10.34 -5.98
CA ALA A 155 -8.46 -10.98 -5.97
C ALA A 155 -7.92 -11.01 -4.53
N ILE A 156 -8.00 -12.17 -3.87
CA ILE A 156 -7.71 -12.33 -2.44
C ILE A 156 -6.84 -13.57 -2.20
N LYS A 157 -5.90 -13.49 -1.25
CA LYS A 157 -5.05 -14.63 -0.92
C LYS A 157 -5.84 -15.73 -0.20
N ARG A 158 -5.61 -17.00 -0.57
CA ARG A 158 -6.32 -18.18 -0.01
C ARG A 158 -6.31 -18.26 1.52
N LYS A 159 -5.23 -17.80 2.17
CA LYS A 159 -5.11 -17.83 3.64
C LYS A 159 -6.18 -17.01 4.38
N ASN A 160 -6.84 -16.05 3.73
CA ASN A 160 -7.77 -15.12 4.36
C ASN A 160 -9.20 -15.71 4.44
N ALA A 161 -9.33 -16.91 5.00
CA ALA A 161 -10.56 -17.70 4.98
C ALA A 161 -11.81 -16.94 5.48
N ARG A 162 -11.67 -16.16 6.56
CA ARG A 162 -12.77 -15.35 7.11
C ARG A 162 -13.26 -14.28 6.15
N ALA A 163 -12.35 -13.55 5.52
CA ALA A 163 -12.70 -12.55 4.52
C ALA A 163 -13.31 -13.20 3.27
N ILE A 164 -12.77 -14.35 2.83
CA ILE A 164 -13.32 -15.12 1.70
C ILE A 164 -14.77 -15.53 2.00
N SER A 165 -15.04 -16.10 3.18
CA SER A 165 -16.38 -16.49 3.60
C SER A 165 -17.34 -15.30 3.66
N ALA A 166 -16.89 -14.16 4.21
CA ALA A 166 -17.69 -12.93 4.25
C ALA A 166 -18.02 -12.40 2.85
N ILE A 167 -17.05 -12.38 1.93
CA ILE A 167 -17.27 -11.97 0.54
C ILE A 167 -18.22 -12.94 -0.16
N LYS A 168 -17.97 -14.25 -0.05
CA LYS A 168 -18.79 -15.31 -0.67
C LYS A 168 -20.26 -15.19 -0.26
N LYS A 169 -20.52 -14.91 1.02
CA LYS A 169 -21.87 -14.64 1.52
C LYS A 169 -22.47 -13.37 0.90
N ALA A 170 -21.71 -12.29 0.82
CA ALA A 170 -22.18 -11.00 0.31
C ALA A 170 -22.46 -10.97 -1.21
N ILE A 171 -21.85 -11.89 -1.97
CA ILE A 171 -22.01 -12.01 -3.43
C ILE A 171 -22.92 -13.17 -3.86
N ALA A 172 -23.54 -13.90 -2.92
CA ALA A 172 -24.28 -15.14 -3.23
C ALA A 172 -25.40 -14.96 -4.27
N ASP A 173 -26.00 -13.76 -4.33
CA ASP A 173 -27.05 -13.36 -5.26
C ASP A 173 -26.55 -12.51 -6.44
N LYS A 174 -25.23 -12.39 -6.62
CA LYS A 174 -24.59 -11.49 -7.60
C LYS A 174 -23.73 -12.30 -8.58
N PRO A 175 -24.31 -12.87 -9.66
CA PRO A 175 -23.61 -13.78 -10.57
C PRO A 175 -22.45 -13.13 -11.34
N ASP A 176 -22.44 -11.80 -11.45
CA ASP A 176 -21.40 -11.04 -12.15
C ASP A 176 -20.19 -10.70 -11.27
N ILE A 177 -20.24 -11.04 -9.98
CA ILE A 177 -19.16 -10.81 -9.02
C ILE A 177 -18.62 -12.16 -8.55
N SER A 178 -17.30 -12.34 -8.59
CA SER A 178 -16.65 -13.61 -8.28
C SER A 178 -15.40 -13.41 -7.41
N ILE A 179 -14.83 -14.51 -6.91
CA ILE A 179 -13.59 -14.52 -6.12
C ILE A 179 -12.52 -15.27 -6.93
N HIS A 180 -11.31 -14.73 -6.95
CA HIS A 180 -10.12 -15.39 -7.48
C HIS A 180 -9.07 -15.51 -6.38
N LEU A 181 -8.62 -16.73 -6.11
CA LEU A 181 -7.68 -17.03 -5.03
C LEU A 181 -6.24 -16.84 -5.49
N LEU A 182 -5.51 -15.95 -4.82
CA LEU A 182 -4.12 -15.63 -5.09
C LEU A 182 -3.16 -16.46 -4.20
N PRO A 183 -1.93 -16.74 -4.68
CA PRO A 183 -0.89 -17.34 -3.86
C PRO A 183 -0.43 -16.35 -2.77
N ASP A 184 -0.02 -16.87 -1.61
CA ASP A 184 0.51 -16.03 -0.52
C ASP A 184 1.97 -15.62 -0.78
N ILE A 185 2.16 -14.87 -1.86
CA ILE A 185 3.47 -14.41 -2.31
C ILE A 185 3.38 -12.90 -2.54
N TYR A 186 4.41 -12.17 -2.15
CA TYR A 186 4.57 -10.77 -2.56
C TYR A 186 5.25 -10.75 -3.94
N PRO A 187 4.80 -9.97 -4.93
CA PRO A 187 3.83 -8.87 -4.88
C PRO A 187 2.51 -9.18 -5.63
N MET A 188 1.72 -10.18 -5.20
CA MET A 188 0.46 -10.52 -5.91
C MET A 188 -0.60 -9.41 -5.93
N GLY A 189 -0.41 -8.35 -5.14
CA GLY A 189 -1.24 -7.15 -5.15
C GLY A 189 -0.71 -6.04 -6.05
N GLU A 190 0.39 -6.27 -6.77
CA GLU A 190 0.80 -5.35 -7.84
C GLU A 190 -0.22 -5.40 -8.97
N GLU A 191 -0.52 -4.23 -9.55
CA GLU A 191 -1.66 -4.04 -10.44
C GLU A 191 -1.63 -4.97 -11.67
N ARG A 192 -0.47 -5.14 -12.31
CA ARG A 192 -0.29 -6.03 -13.46
C ARG A 192 -0.24 -7.50 -13.06
N ALA A 193 0.23 -7.82 -11.86
CA ALA A 193 0.09 -9.17 -11.30
C ALA A 193 -1.39 -9.54 -11.11
N VAL A 194 -2.20 -8.66 -10.52
CA VAL A 194 -3.65 -8.92 -10.34
C VAL A 194 -4.35 -9.13 -11.68
N VAL A 195 -4.07 -8.30 -12.69
CA VAL A 195 -4.63 -8.49 -14.05
C VAL A 195 -4.21 -9.84 -14.64
N ARG A 196 -2.93 -10.23 -14.49
CA ARG A 196 -2.43 -11.52 -14.99
C ARG A 196 -3.11 -12.69 -14.30
N GLU A 197 -3.20 -12.69 -12.97
CA GLU A 197 -3.80 -13.82 -12.23
C GLU A 197 -5.30 -13.93 -12.53
N CYS A 198 -6.03 -12.81 -12.55
CA CYS A 198 -7.48 -12.84 -12.76
C CYS A 198 -7.90 -13.06 -14.22
N LEU A 199 -7.18 -12.49 -15.18
CA LEU A 199 -7.60 -12.44 -16.59
C LEU A 199 -6.67 -13.20 -17.54
N GLY A 200 -5.52 -13.71 -17.06
CA GLY A 200 -4.51 -14.37 -17.90
C GLY A 200 -3.73 -13.42 -18.81
N ILE A 201 -3.84 -12.10 -18.61
CA ILE A 201 -3.22 -11.08 -19.45
C ILE A 201 -2.04 -10.45 -18.72
N LEU A 202 -0.82 -10.68 -19.21
CA LEU A 202 0.35 -9.94 -18.75
C LEU A 202 0.49 -8.65 -19.56
N LEU A 203 0.20 -7.52 -18.91
CA LEU A 203 0.37 -6.20 -19.50
C LEU A 203 1.84 -5.84 -19.63
N GLU A 204 2.19 -5.05 -20.65
CA GLU A 204 3.51 -4.42 -20.76
C GLU A 204 3.75 -3.42 -19.62
N PRO A 205 5.01 -3.17 -19.21
CA PRO A 205 5.30 -2.29 -18.08
C PRO A 205 4.73 -0.87 -18.17
N THR A 206 4.54 -0.34 -19.38
CA THR A 206 3.97 0.99 -19.60
C THR A 206 2.44 0.99 -19.69
N GLN A 207 1.81 -0.17 -19.86
CA GLN A 207 0.36 -0.28 -19.98
C GLN A 207 -0.33 -0.15 -18.62
N LEU A 208 -1.53 0.43 -18.65
CA LEU A 208 -2.49 0.47 -17.54
C LEU A 208 -3.49 -0.69 -17.69
N PRO A 209 -4.18 -1.11 -16.61
CA PRO A 209 -5.20 -2.15 -16.68
C PRO A 209 -6.32 -1.92 -17.70
N SER A 210 -6.59 -0.68 -18.07
CA SER A 210 -7.57 -0.35 -19.11
C SER A 210 -7.24 -0.96 -20.46
N ALA A 211 -5.96 -1.27 -20.75
CA ALA A 211 -5.56 -2.00 -21.94
C ALA A 211 -6.04 -3.47 -21.95
N ALA A 212 -6.39 -4.01 -20.78
CA ALA A 212 -7.06 -5.31 -20.62
C ALA A 212 -8.55 -5.14 -20.30
N HIS A 213 -9.14 -3.98 -20.59
CA HIS A 213 -10.53 -3.64 -20.23
C HIS A 213 -10.79 -3.82 -18.73
N ALA A 214 -9.81 -3.51 -17.88
CA ALA A 214 -9.91 -3.69 -16.45
C ALA A 214 -9.58 -2.41 -15.67
N ASN A 215 -10.15 -2.29 -14.47
CA ASN A 215 -9.68 -1.37 -13.44
C ASN A 215 -9.36 -2.15 -12.17
N VAL A 216 -8.15 -1.98 -11.63
CA VAL A 216 -7.78 -2.57 -10.33
C VAL A 216 -8.03 -1.56 -9.21
N VAL A 217 -8.87 -1.91 -8.24
CA VAL A 217 -9.28 -0.98 -7.17
C VAL A 217 -9.07 -1.67 -5.83
N ASN A 218 -8.34 -1.03 -4.91
CA ASN A 218 -8.13 -1.55 -3.57
C ASN A 218 -9.47 -1.64 -2.80
N CYS A 219 -9.67 -2.68 -1.98
CA CYS A 219 -10.94 -2.93 -1.32
C CYS A 219 -11.39 -1.80 -0.36
N GLU A 220 -10.47 -1.16 0.37
CA GLU A 220 -10.83 0.00 1.20
C GLU A 220 -11.26 1.19 0.32
N THR A 221 -10.64 1.36 -0.84
CA THR A 221 -11.08 2.40 -1.80
C THR A 221 -12.50 2.13 -2.28
N VAL A 222 -12.84 0.87 -2.55
CA VAL A 222 -14.20 0.47 -2.94
C VAL A 222 -15.21 0.74 -1.81
N LEU A 223 -14.85 0.45 -0.56
CA LEU A 223 -15.69 0.80 0.60
C LEU A 223 -15.95 2.31 0.65
N ARG A 224 -14.90 3.13 0.46
CA ARG A 224 -15.02 4.60 0.47
C ARG A 224 -15.87 5.13 -0.69
N VAL A 225 -15.90 4.43 -1.83
CA VAL A 225 -16.84 4.74 -2.93
C VAL A 225 -18.29 4.54 -2.48
N ALA A 226 -18.59 3.44 -1.78
CA ALA A 226 -19.94 3.22 -1.24
C ALA A 226 -20.31 4.31 -0.22
N GLU A 227 -19.41 4.68 0.70
CA GLU A 227 -19.66 5.74 1.68
C GLU A 227 -19.92 7.11 1.03
N ALA A 228 -19.20 7.46 -0.03
CA ALA A 228 -19.43 8.71 -0.74
C ALA A 228 -20.80 8.75 -1.40
N ILE A 229 -21.28 7.62 -1.95
CA ILE A 229 -22.55 7.55 -2.69
C ILE A 229 -23.74 7.42 -1.74
N GLU A 230 -23.66 6.54 -0.74
CA GLU A 230 -24.75 6.22 0.17
C GLU A 230 -24.87 7.26 1.30
N ASP A 231 -23.74 7.66 1.88
CA ASP A 231 -23.70 8.47 3.10
C ASP A 231 -23.24 9.92 2.85
N GLN A 232 -22.93 10.27 1.60
CA GLN A 232 -22.36 11.56 1.21
C GLN A 232 -21.09 11.89 2.02
N LYS A 233 -20.33 10.87 2.41
CA LYS A 233 -19.18 11.02 3.29
C LYS A 233 -17.95 11.49 2.51
N PRO A 234 -17.31 12.61 2.89
CA PRO A 234 -16.03 12.99 2.31
C PRO A 234 -14.93 12.00 2.74
N CYS A 235 -13.90 11.85 1.92
CA CYS A 235 -12.78 10.95 2.22
C CYS A 235 -11.87 11.55 3.30
N ILE A 236 -12.26 11.40 4.57
CA ILE A 236 -11.59 11.97 5.75
C ILE A 236 -10.87 10.93 6.64
N TYR A 237 -11.05 9.65 6.34
CA TYR A 237 -10.53 8.55 7.15
C TYR A 237 -9.63 7.59 6.37
N LYS A 238 -8.79 6.86 7.12
CA LYS A 238 -7.93 5.77 6.62
C LYS A 238 -7.84 4.65 7.66
N ASN A 239 -7.93 3.40 7.22
CA ASN A 239 -7.64 2.25 8.08
C ASN A 239 -6.13 2.02 8.14
N ILE A 240 -5.57 1.80 9.33
CA ILE A 240 -4.13 1.72 9.55
C ILE A 240 -3.78 0.50 10.40
N SER A 241 -2.74 -0.24 10.02
CA SER A 241 -2.10 -1.25 10.87
C SER A 241 -0.89 -0.66 11.60
N VAL A 242 -0.82 -0.79 12.92
CA VAL A 242 0.39 -0.51 13.70
C VAL A 242 1.03 -1.85 14.07
N VAL A 243 2.32 -2.01 13.78
CA VAL A 243 2.98 -3.31 13.84
C VAL A 243 4.39 -3.19 14.41
N GLY A 244 4.85 -4.23 15.11
CA GLY A 244 6.26 -4.41 15.45
C GLY A 244 6.62 -4.05 16.89
N LYS A 245 7.73 -3.35 17.10
CA LYS A 245 8.32 -3.08 18.42
C LYS A 245 7.54 -2.02 19.21
N VAL A 246 6.31 -2.35 19.58
CA VAL A 246 5.38 -1.50 20.33
C VAL A 246 4.82 -2.26 21.53
N HIS A 247 4.34 -1.54 22.55
CA HIS A 247 3.86 -2.17 23.79
C HIS A 247 2.64 -3.10 23.59
N GLY A 248 1.82 -2.86 22.56
CA GLY A 248 0.74 -3.78 22.19
C GLY A 248 1.19 -5.07 21.47
N GLY A 249 2.49 -5.33 21.36
CA GLY A 249 3.06 -6.56 20.80
C GLY A 249 3.43 -6.47 19.31
N PRO A 250 4.14 -7.50 18.80
CA PRO A 250 4.71 -7.52 17.44
C PRO A 250 3.67 -7.73 16.34
N GLU A 251 2.48 -8.21 16.69
CA GLU A 251 1.39 -8.47 15.76
C GLU A 251 0.67 -7.19 15.32
N ALA A 252 -0.09 -7.30 14.23
CA ALA A 252 -0.81 -6.17 13.66
C ALA A 252 -1.97 -5.71 14.56
N GLN A 253 -1.86 -4.49 15.09
CA GLN A 253 -2.95 -3.79 15.75
C GLN A 253 -3.64 -2.89 14.72
N VAL A 254 -4.90 -3.22 14.40
CA VAL A 254 -5.65 -2.54 13.34
C VAL A 254 -6.55 -1.47 13.93
N PHE A 255 -6.44 -0.26 13.39
CA PHE A 255 -7.32 0.86 13.69
C PHE A 255 -8.14 1.21 12.45
N MET A 256 -9.45 1.11 12.60
CA MET A 256 -10.41 1.47 11.57
C MET A 256 -10.73 2.96 11.65
N ASP A 257 -10.92 3.57 10.48
CA ASP A 257 -11.34 4.96 10.31
C ASP A 257 -10.54 6.01 11.11
N MET A 258 -9.21 5.93 11.03
CA MET A 258 -8.33 6.94 11.62
C MET A 258 -8.39 8.26 10.83
N PRO A 259 -8.43 9.43 11.49
CA PRO A 259 -8.40 10.73 10.83
C PRO A 259 -7.17 10.86 9.93
N VAL A 260 -7.40 11.20 8.65
CA VAL A 260 -6.29 11.56 7.76
C VAL A 260 -5.54 12.76 8.34
N GLY A 261 -4.21 12.72 8.34
CA GLY A 261 -3.36 13.75 8.93
C GLY A 261 -3.04 13.55 10.40
N ILE A 262 -3.52 12.47 11.04
CA ILE A 262 -3.06 12.06 12.36
C ILE A 262 -1.56 11.74 12.30
N SER A 263 -0.82 12.13 13.35
CA SER A 263 0.62 11.90 13.42
C SER A 263 0.97 10.44 13.66
N VAL A 264 2.18 10.04 13.27
CA VAL A 264 2.75 8.73 13.62
C VAL A 264 2.81 8.57 15.14
N GLU A 265 3.18 9.61 15.88
CA GLU A 265 3.23 9.62 17.34
C GLU A 265 1.87 9.31 17.98
N ASP A 266 0.79 9.99 17.58
CA ASP A 266 -0.55 9.73 18.10
C ASP A 266 -1.02 8.28 17.80
N MET A 267 -0.60 7.70 16.67
CA MET A 267 -0.89 6.31 16.35
C MET A 267 -0.10 5.33 17.23
N LEU A 268 1.14 5.65 17.58
CA LEU A 268 1.94 4.85 18.50
C LEU A 268 1.44 4.95 19.94
N ASP A 269 0.98 6.12 20.38
CA ASP A 269 0.38 6.29 21.72
C ASP A 269 -0.84 5.38 21.92
N LYS A 270 -1.62 5.13 20.86
CA LYS A 270 -2.76 4.20 20.90
C LYS A 270 -2.39 2.75 21.18
N VAL A 271 -1.13 2.37 20.94
CA VAL A 271 -0.60 1.03 21.24
C VAL A 271 0.37 1.04 22.43
N GLY A 272 0.34 2.12 23.22
CA GLY A 272 1.16 2.29 24.42
C GLY A 272 2.58 2.82 24.16
N GLY A 273 2.91 3.20 22.92
CA GLY A 273 4.23 3.68 22.52
C GLY A 273 5.18 2.58 22.04
N ILE A 274 6.42 2.98 21.76
CA ILE A 274 7.51 2.09 21.31
C ILE A 274 8.05 1.27 22.50
N ASP A 275 8.22 -0.03 22.29
CA ASP A 275 8.75 -0.94 23.32
C ASP A 275 10.29 -1.05 23.25
N GLY A 276 10.98 -0.22 24.02
CA GLY A 276 12.44 -0.25 24.16
C GLY A 276 13.20 0.31 22.95
N GLU A 277 14.42 -0.16 22.73
CA GLU A 277 15.24 0.27 21.59
C GLU A 277 14.65 -0.24 20.26
N TYR A 278 14.64 0.64 19.27
CA TYR A 278 14.13 0.38 17.94
C TYR A 278 15.15 0.81 16.86
N GLY A 279 15.01 0.24 15.67
CA GLY A 279 15.89 0.54 14.53
C GLY A 279 15.39 1.74 13.72
N GLU A 280 14.16 1.66 13.23
CA GLU A 280 13.50 2.76 12.56
C GLU A 280 11.97 2.64 12.66
N ILE A 281 11.28 3.72 12.30
CA ILE A 281 9.85 3.73 12.06
C ILE A 281 9.63 3.80 10.55
N ILE A 282 8.82 2.90 10.02
CA ILE A 282 8.46 2.84 8.61
C ILE A 282 7.00 3.26 8.48
N MET A 283 6.72 4.22 7.61
CA MET A 283 5.36 4.53 7.16
C MET A 283 5.08 3.84 5.83
N GLY A 284 4.05 3.01 5.80
CA GLY A 284 3.73 2.09 4.70
C GLY A 284 4.05 0.63 5.03
N GLY A 285 4.21 -0.20 4.00
CA GLY A 285 4.50 -1.62 4.16
C GLY A 285 5.99 -1.94 4.28
N ALA A 286 6.33 -3.20 4.57
CA ALA A 286 7.71 -3.63 4.70
C ALA A 286 8.52 -3.46 3.40
N PHE A 287 7.91 -3.68 2.24
CA PHE A 287 8.61 -3.64 0.94
C PHE A 287 8.62 -2.25 0.31
N THR A 288 7.52 -1.50 0.40
CA THR A 288 7.38 -0.19 -0.26
C THR A 288 7.37 1.01 0.69
N GLY A 289 7.28 0.78 1.99
CA GLY A 289 7.29 1.84 3.00
C GLY A 289 8.65 2.52 3.11
N LEU A 290 8.62 3.74 3.65
CA LEU A 290 9.80 4.57 3.83
C LEU A 290 10.03 4.89 5.30
N PRO A 291 11.29 5.08 5.72
CA PRO A 291 11.62 5.61 7.04
C PRO A 291 10.89 6.92 7.28
N THR A 292 10.44 7.12 8.51
CA THR A 292 9.70 8.30 8.92
C THR A 292 10.01 8.69 10.35
N GLU A 293 9.52 9.85 10.75
CA GLU A 293 9.66 10.42 12.09
C GLU A 293 8.31 10.46 12.81
N LEU A 294 8.34 10.68 14.12
CA LEU A 294 7.15 10.66 14.97
C LEU A 294 6.12 11.75 14.61
N ASP A 295 6.57 12.92 14.21
CA ASP A 295 5.71 14.06 13.86
C ASP A 295 5.13 13.98 12.44
N ALA A 296 5.53 12.97 11.65
CA ALA A 296 5.07 12.82 10.28
C ALA A 296 3.56 12.54 10.23
N PRO A 297 2.80 13.24 9.36
CA PRO A 297 1.37 12.99 9.22
C PRO A 297 1.09 11.79 8.31
N THR A 298 0.08 11.02 8.70
CA THR A 298 -0.52 10.01 7.84
C THR A 298 -1.34 10.66 6.73
N THR A 299 -1.51 9.94 5.61
CA THR A 299 -2.31 10.39 4.46
C THR A 299 -3.35 9.35 4.07
N LYS A 300 -4.18 9.65 3.06
CA LYS A 300 -5.13 8.69 2.46
C LYS A 300 -4.47 7.42 1.90
N THR A 301 -3.14 7.38 1.76
CA THR A 301 -2.42 6.21 1.26
C THR A 301 -1.62 5.48 2.33
N THR A 302 -1.61 5.98 3.58
CA THR A 302 -0.87 5.35 4.68
C THR A 302 -1.59 4.09 5.16
N GLY A 303 -1.09 2.92 4.79
CA GLY A 303 -1.65 1.63 5.23
C GLY A 303 -1.11 1.14 6.57
N ALA A 304 0.08 1.55 6.96
CA ALA A 304 0.69 1.07 8.20
C ALA A 304 1.79 1.98 8.76
N ILE A 305 2.07 1.74 10.04
CA ILE A 305 3.23 2.23 10.79
C ILE A 305 3.90 0.99 11.38
N ILE A 306 5.18 0.79 11.06
CA ILE A 306 5.95 -0.37 11.51
C ILE A 306 7.16 0.13 12.29
N VAL A 307 7.28 -0.28 13.54
CA VAL A 307 8.45 0.03 14.38
C VAL A 307 9.35 -1.20 14.40
N THR A 308 10.60 -1.08 13.97
CA THR A 308 11.47 -2.25 13.78
C THR A 308 12.41 -2.45 14.96
N ILE A 309 12.92 -3.68 15.12
CA ILE A 309 14.11 -3.92 15.95
C ILE A 309 15.32 -3.13 15.41
N PRO A 310 16.36 -2.90 16.26
CA PRO A 310 17.62 -2.32 15.82
C PRO A 310 18.25 -3.06 14.65
N PHE A 311 18.99 -2.30 13.83
CA PHE A 311 19.78 -2.86 12.74
C PHE A 311 20.95 -3.69 13.29
N LEU A 312 21.37 -4.67 12.51
CA LEU A 312 22.63 -5.39 12.75
C LEU A 312 23.81 -4.43 12.50
N ASP A 313 24.97 -4.73 13.05
CA ASP A 313 26.21 -4.06 12.65
C ASP A 313 27.01 -5.03 11.76
N LEU A 314 27.31 -4.60 10.54
CA LEU A 314 28.15 -5.35 9.60
C LEU A 314 29.62 -4.96 9.68
N HIS A 315 30.00 -4.08 10.61
CA HIS A 315 31.37 -3.70 10.95
C HIS A 315 32.19 -3.25 9.73
N GLY A 316 31.57 -2.48 8.83
CA GLY A 316 32.20 -1.99 7.61
C GLY A 316 32.34 -3.04 6.50
N ALA A 317 31.67 -4.20 6.60
CA ALA A 317 31.75 -5.23 5.57
C ALA A 317 31.30 -4.73 4.20
N LYS A 318 31.90 -5.29 3.15
CA LYS A 318 31.61 -4.93 1.77
C LYS A 318 30.32 -5.59 1.29
N VAL A 319 29.41 -4.80 0.76
CA VAL A 319 28.09 -5.27 0.34
C VAL A 319 27.79 -4.97 -1.13
N GLY A 320 27.22 -5.97 -1.81
CA GLY A 320 26.60 -5.81 -3.12
C GLY A 320 25.10 -5.60 -2.97
N LEU A 321 24.53 -4.65 -3.71
CA LEU A 321 23.09 -4.39 -3.74
C LEU A 321 22.47 -5.02 -5.00
N LEU A 322 21.41 -5.81 -4.81
CA LEU A 322 20.55 -6.26 -5.91
C LEU A 322 19.18 -5.57 -5.81
N VAL A 323 19.03 -4.49 -6.58
CA VAL A 323 17.84 -3.65 -6.61
C VAL A 323 16.72 -4.34 -7.38
N CYS A 324 15.50 -4.31 -6.83
CA CYS A 324 14.30 -4.87 -7.43
C CYS A 324 13.30 -3.76 -7.75
N ALA A 325 12.53 -3.91 -8.83
CA ALA A 325 11.45 -2.98 -9.17
C ALA A 325 10.18 -3.16 -8.31
N CYS A 326 10.02 -4.32 -7.69
CA CYS A 326 8.86 -4.61 -6.85
C CYS A 326 9.08 -4.29 -5.36
N GLY A 327 10.24 -3.78 -4.95
CA GLY A 327 10.52 -3.46 -3.54
C GLY A 327 11.31 -2.17 -3.43
N GLY A 328 12.04 -1.98 -2.33
CA GLY A 328 12.93 -0.83 -2.16
C GLY A 328 13.90 -0.65 -3.32
N GLY A 329 13.84 0.56 -3.88
CA GLY A 329 14.77 1.03 -4.90
C GLY A 329 16.17 1.28 -4.35
N GLU A 330 17.08 1.71 -5.21
CA GLU A 330 18.49 1.92 -4.85
C GLU A 330 18.69 2.83 -3.63
N ALA A 331 17.96 3.94 -3.56
CA ALA A 331 18.05 4.87 -2.44
C ALA A 331 17.75 4.19 -1.10
N ARG A 332 16.69 3.38 -1.04
CA ARG A 332 16.33 2.61 0.16
C ARG A 332 17.37 1.54 0.49
N MET A 333 17.88 0.84 -0.52
CA MET A 333 18.91 -0.19 -0.33
C MET A 333 20.23 0.40 0.22
N ARG A 334 20.61 1.59 -0.23
CA ARG A 334 21.77 2.33 0.29
C ARG A 334 21.54 2.85 1.71
N ASP A 335 20.36 3.37 2.00
CA ASP A 335 19.96 3.75 3.36
C ASP A 335 20.08 2.56 4.34
N ILE A 336 19.56 1.40 3.95
CA ILE A 336 19.66 0.16 4.73
C ILE A 336 21.14 -0.26 4.89
N ALA A 337 21.96 -0.24 3.83
CA ALA A 337 23.38 -0.55 3.94
C ALA A 337 24.12 0.38 4.92
N LYS A 338 23.80 1.68 4.89
CA LYS A 338 24.34 2.66 5.83
C LYS A 338 23.92 2.35 7.27
N LYS A 339 22.64 2.04 7.51
CA LYS A 339 22.11 1.68 8.84
C LYS A 339 22.70 0.37 9.37
N TYR A 340 23.06 -0.55 8.49
CA TYR A 340 23.81 -1.75 8.82
C TYR A 340 25.33 -1.53 8.97
N ASN A 341 25.84 -0.30 8.87
CA ASN A 341 27.27 0.02 8.89
C ASN A 341 28.07 -0.82 7.85
N ALA A 342 27.66 -0.73 6.59
CA ALA A 342 28.23 -1.50 5.49
C ALA A 342 28.75 -0.60 4.35
N GLU A 343 29.80 -1.05 3.67
CA GLU A 343 30.38 -0.37 2.50
C GLU A 343 29.77 -0.91 1.21
N VAL A 344 29.05 -0.08 0.45
CA VAL A 344 28.48 -0.50 -0.84
C VAL A 344 29.56 -0.53 -1.92
N VAL A 345 29.93 -1.73 -2.39
CA VAL A 345 30.98 -1.92 -3.41
C VAL A 345 30.44 -2.20 -4.81
N SER A 346 29.17 -2.59 -4.92
CA SER A 346 28.53 -2.88 -6.22
C SER A 346 27.03 -2.67 -6.11
N VAL A 347 26.43 -2.10 -7.16
CA VAL A 347 24.96 -2.02 -7.30
C VAL A 347 24.57 -2.63 -8.63
N THR A 348 23.65 -3.59 -8.55
CA THR A 348 23.11 -4.29 -9.71
C THR A 348 21.59 -4.23 -9.67
N PHE A 349 20.98 -4.40 -10.84
CA PHE A 349 19.52 -4.41 -10.98
C PHE A 349 19.05 -5.80 -11.40
N CYS A 350 17.91 -6.21 -10.85
CA CYS A 350 17.20 -7.42 -11.26
C CYS A 350 17.03 -7.44 -12.79
N LYS A 351 17.22 -8.60 -13.42
CA LYS A 351 17.06 -8.76 -14.87
C LYS A 351 15.71 -8.27 -15.44
N GLN A 352 14.64 -8.35 -14.66
CA GLN A 352 13.31 -7.86 -15.04
C GLN A 352 13.04 -6.41 -14.60
N ALA A 353 13.94 -5.78 -13.85
CA ALA A 353 13.76 -4.40 -13.41
C ALA A 353 14.21 -3.46 -14.53
N ILE A 354 13.25 -3.04 -15.35
CA ILE A 354 13.49 -2.17 -16.50
C ILE A 354 13.20 -0.72 -16.16
N GLU A 355 13.93 0.17 -16.82
CA GLU A 355 13.71 1.61 -16.77
C GLU A 355 12.85 2.00 -17.98
N VAL A 356 11.58 2.32 -17.74
CA VAL A 356 10.63 2.63 -18.83
C VAL A 356 10.89 3.97 -19.50
N LYS A 357 11.56 4.89 -18.78
CA LYS A 357 12.09 6.16 -19.28
C LYS A 357 13.23 6.61 -18.36
N PRO A 358 14.23 7.36 -18.86
CA PRO A 358 15.34 7.83 -18.03
C PRO A 358 14.86 8.56 -16.77
N GLY A 359 15.38 8.14 -15.62
CA GLY A 359 15.08 8.72 -14.30
C GLY A 359 13.74 8.30 -13.68
N ALA A 360 12.92 7.48 -14.36
CA ALA A 360 11.69 6.97 -13.75
C ALA A 360 11.97 5.78 -12.82
N PRO A 361 11.10 5.57 -11.80
CA PRO A 361 11.11 4.33 -11.03
C PRO A 361 11.05 3.12 -11.95
N ARG A 362 11.92 2.14 -11.69
CA ARG A 362 11.98 0.91 -12.48
C ARG A 362 10.69 0.11 -12.31
N LYS A 363 10.27 -0.55 -13.37
CA LYS A 363 9.13 -1.47 -13.37
C LYS A 363 9.59 -2.89 -13.62
N CYS A 364 8.91 -3.85 -13.01
CA CYS A 364 9.21 -5.27 -13.20
C CYS A 364 8.48 -5.77 -14.45
N GLU A 365 9.14 -6.49 -15.34
CA GLU A 365 8.49 -7.09 -16.52
C GLU A 365 7.41 -8.11 -16.13
N ASN A 366 7.65 -8.94 -15.10
CA ASN A 366 6.69 -9.95 -14.66
C ASN A 366 6.62 -10.04 -13.12
N PRO A 367 5.87 -9.13 -12.47
CA PRO A 367 5.82 -9.03 -11.01
C PRO A 367 5.41 -10.35 -10.35
N GLY A 368 6.22 -10.83 -9.38
CA GLY A 368 6.01 -12.11 -8.69
C GLY A 368 6.56 -13.36 -9.39
N ASN A 369 6.96 -13.24 -10.65
CA ASN A 369 7.54 -14.31 -11.45
C ASN A 369 8.99 -13.98 -11.84
N CYS A 370 9.88 -14.09 -10.87
CA CYS A 370 11.23 -13.57 -11.00
C CYS A 370 12.22 -14.56 -11.64
N PRO A 371 13.22 -14.05 -12.39
CA PRO A 371 14.23 -14.86 -13.04
C PRO A 371 15.41 -15.12 -12.09
N GLY A 372 16.23 -16.12 -12.43
CA GLY A 372 17.48 -16.39 -11.73
C GLY A 372 18.52 -15.26 -11.91
N GLN A 373 19.20 -14.90 -10.82
CA GLN A 373 20.07 -13.72 -10.73
C GLN A 373 21.58 -14.04 -10.66
N ILE A 374 21.98 -15.26 -11.06
CA ILE A 374 23.36 -15.77 -10.91
C ILE A 374 24.42 -14.82 -11.47
N ALA A 375 24.19 -14.28 -12.67
CA ALA A 375 25.13 -13.35 -13.30
C ALA A 375 25.37 -12.09 -12.46
N LYS A 376 24.31 -11.55 -11.83
CA LYS A 376 24.40 -10.37 -10.96
C LYS A 376 25.10 -10.69 -9.64
N VAL A 377 24.87 -11.88 -9.09
CA VAL A 377 25.60 -12.37 -7.91
C VAL A 377 27.11 -12.48 -8.19
N LEU A 378 27.48 -13.02 -9.35
CA LEU A 378 28.89 -13.12 -9.77
C LEU A 378 29.54 -11.74 -9.96
N GLU A 379 28.81 -10.80 -10.55
CA GLU A 379 29.25 -9.41 -10.74
C GLU A 379 29.61 -8.76 -9.39
N MET A 380 28.68 -8.81 -8.42
CA MET A 380 28.92 -8.27 -7.07
C MET A 380 30.06 -8.99 -6.34
N LYS A 381 30.20 -10.31 -6.50
CA LYS A 381 31.31 -11.06 -5.92
C LYS A 381 32.66 -10.60 -6.48
N ARG A 382 32.77 -10.39 -7.80
CA ARG A 382 34.00 -9.89 -8.43
C ARG A 382 34.36 -8.49 -7.97
N ALA A 383 33.36 -7.67 -7.62
CA ALA A 383 33.56 -6.37 -7.00
C ALA A 383 34.00 -6.43 -5.52
N GLY A 384 34.15 -7.64 -4.94
CA GLY A 384 34.64 -7.84 -3.58
C GLY A 384 33.55 -7.84 -2.51
N ALA A 385 32.29 -8.02 -2.87
CA ALA A 385 31.20 -8.13 -1.89
C ALA A 385 31.36 -9.39 -1.01
N GLU A 386 31.14 -9.21 0.30
CA GLU A 386 31.07 -10.27 1.31
C GLU A 386 29.62 -10.60 1.67
N TYR A 387 28.77 -9.57 1.65
CA TYR A 387 27.31 -9.68 1.81
C TYR A 387 26.60 -9.21 0.56
N LEU A 388 25.40 -9.74 0.36
CA LEU A 388 24.42 -9.24 -0.59
C LEU A 388 23.22 -8.69 0.18
N ILE A 389 22.84 -7.45 -0.12
CA ILE A 389 21.53 -6.92 0.29
C ILE A 389 20.61 -6.99 -0.92
N ILE A 390 19.53 -7.74 -0.78
CA ILE A 390 18.60 -8.04 -1.89
C ILE A 390 17.22 -7.47 -1.63
N GLY A 391 16.61 -6.88 -2.67
CA GLY A 391 15.27 -6.29 -2.57
C GLY A 391 14.13 -7.18 -3.05
N ASN A 392 14.40 -8.44 -3.35
CA ASN A 392 13.57 -9.31 -4.16
C ASN A 392 12.74 -10.32 -3.33
N CYS A 393 11.52 -10.59 -3.77
CA CYS A 393 10.47 -11.15 -2.92
C CYS A 393 10.03 -12.58 -3.25
N SER A 394 10.52 -13.16 -4.36
CA SER A 394 10.06 -14.45 -4.87
C SER A 394 11.22 -15.42 -5.17
N ASP A 395 11.08 -16.37 -6.10
CA ASP A 395 12.06 -17.41 -6.49
C ASP A 395 13.48 -16.91 -6.77
N CYS A 396 13.62 -15.64 -7.13
CA CYS A 396 14.92 -15.00 -7.26
C CYS A 396 15.71 -15.05 -5.94
N SER A 397 15.05 -15.01 -4.78
CA SER A 397 15.65 -15.16 -3.46
C SER A 397 16.21 -16.58 -3.30
N ASN A 398 15.48 -17.60 -3.75
CA ASN A 398 15.98 -18.98 -3.79
C ASN A 398 17.28 -19.05 -4.60
N THR A 399 17.28 -18.43 -5.79
CA THR A 399 18.48 -18.43 -6.65
C THR A 399 19.66 -17.71 -5.99
N VAL A 400 19.43 -16.53 -5.40
CA VAL A 400 20.50 -15.74 -4.78
C VAL A 400 21.03 -16.41 -3.53
N VAL A 401 20.18 -16.98 -2.68
CA VAL A 401 20.59 -17.69 -1.48
C VAL A 401 21.34 -18.97 -1.85
N THR A 402 20.78 -19.80 -2.73
CA THR A 402 21.45 -21.04 -3.17
C THR A 402 22.79 -20.76 -3.85
N CYS A 403 22.85 -19.80 -4.77
CA CYS A 403 24.09 -19.54 -5.51
C CYS A 403 25.09 -18.72 -4.70
N GLY A 404 24.63 -17.68 -4.01
CA GLY A 404 25.48 -16.80 -3.20
C GLY A 404 26.03 -17.51 -1.98
N THR A 405 25.17 -18.10 -1.16
CA THR A 405 25.58 -18.67 0.13
C THR A 405 26.18 -20.06 -0.03
N LEU A 406 25.49 -20.99 -0.67
CA LEU A 406 25.95 -22.39 -0.70
C LEU A 406 27.12 -22.62 -1.66
N LYS A 407 27.18 -21.90 -2.79
CA LYS A 407 28.22 -22.12 -3.81
C LYS A 407 29.35 -21.09 -3.77
N MET A 408 29.12 -19.91 -3.21
CA MET A 408 30.04 -18.78 -3.33
C MET A 408 30.49 -18.17 -2.00
N GLY A 409 29.97 -18.64 -0.85
CA GLY A 409 30.37 -18.16 0.47
C GLY A 409 29.87 -16.75 0.83
N LEU A 410 28.93 -16.19 0.06
CA LEU A 410 28.34 -14.87 0.32
C LEU A 410 27.21 -14.96 1.36
N LYS A 411 27.16 -14.00 2.27
CA LYS A 411 26.02 -13.86 3.20
C LYS A 411 24.91 -13.05 2.53
N VAL A 412 23.65 -13.39 2.78
CA VAL A 412 22.50 -12.74 2.13
C VAL A 412 21.56 -12.15 3.18
N ILE A 413 21.29 -10.86 3.02
CA ILE A 413 20.34 -10.08 3.81
C ILE A 413 19.26 -9.58 2.86
N HIS A 414 17.99 -9.78 3.21
CA HIS A 414 16.90 -9.15 2.49
C HIS A 414 16.63 -7.78 3.09
N GLN A 415 16.25 -6.80 2.26
CA GLN A 415 15.98 -5.43 2.72
C GLN A 415 14.95 -5.36 3.84
N THR A 416 14.00 -6.31 3.86
CA THR A 416 12.94 -6.39 4.87
C THR A 416 13.29 -7.28 6.07
N ASP A 417 14.51 -7.81 6.18
CA ASP A 417 14.84 -8.78 7.24
C ASP A 417 14.63 -8.22 8.65
N HIS A 418 15.03 -6.98 8.90
CA HIS A 418 14.81 -6.32 10.19
C HIS A 418 13.30 -6.20 10.49
N VAL A 419 12.48 -5.89 9.47
CA VAL A 419 11.02 -5.91 9.60
C VAL A 419 10.49 -7.33 9.87
N MET A 420 10.86 -8.32 9.06
CA MET A 420 10.38 -9.70 9.19
C MET A 420 10.71 -10.30 10.56
N ARG A 421 11.94 -10.04 11.07
CA ARG A 421 12.34 -10.45 12.42
C ARG A 421 11.48 -9.79 13.50
N THR A 422 11.16 -8.51 13.34
CA THR A 422 10.32 -7.76 14.28
C THR A 422 8.93 -8.39 14.40
N ILE A 423 8.33 -8.77 13.27
CA ILE A 423 6.95 -9.28 13.23
C ILE A 423 6.87 -10.81 13.28
N HIS A 424 7.97 -11.48 13.62
CA HIS A 424 8.11 -12.93 13.66
C HIS A 424 7.69 -13.65 12.36
N HIS A 425 7.85 -12.97 11.22
CA HIS A 425 7.58 -13.55 9.92
C HIS A 425 8.80 -14.34 9.42
N PRO A 426 8.62 -15.51 8.78
CA PRO A 426 9.71 -16.24 8.15
C PRO A 426 10.50 -15.37 7.17
N LEU A 427 11.83 -15.45 7.22
CA LEU A 427 12.68 -14.69 6.32
C LEU A 427 12.56 -15.19 4.88
N TYR A 428 12.57 -14.27 3.92
CA TYR A 428 12.58 -14.60 2.49
C TYR A 428 13.95 -15.18 2.10
N ARG A 429 14.13 -16.47 2.32
CA ARG A 429 15.36 -17.23 1.98
C ARG A 429 15.09 -18.35 0.99
N HIS A 430 14.12 -19.20 1.35
CA HIS A 430 13.64 -20.30 0.52
C HIS A 430 12.12 -20.28 0.49
N LEU A 431 11.56 -19.92 -0.65
CA LEU A 431 10.13 -19.97 -0.90
C LEU A 431 9.76 -21.33 -1.45
N THR A 432 8.86 -22.01 -0.74
CA THR A 432 8.25 -23.30 -1.09
C THR A 432 6.79 -23.15 -1.51
N ILE A 433 6.25 -21.93 -1.47
CA ILE A 433 4.85 -21.64 -1.74
C ILE A 433 4.57 -21.87 -3.23
N SER A 434 3.56 -22.70 -3.52
CA SER A 434 3.09 -22.91 -4.88
C SER A 434 2.52 -21.60 -5.45
N LYS A 435 2.88 -21.31 -6.69
CA LYS A 435 2.28 -20.20 -7.45
C LYS A 435 0.90 -20.56 -8.00
N THR A 436 0.62 -21.85 -8.16
CA THR A 436 -0.70 -22.33 -8.52
C THR A 436 -1.51 -22.52 -7.25
N VAL A 437 -2.72 -21.94 -7.25
CA VAL A 437 -3.66 -22.02 -6.13
C VAL A 437 -4.92 -22.70 -6.63
N ASP A 438 -5.37 -23.71 -5.89
CA ASP A 438 -6.67 -24.32 -6.12
C ASP A 438 -7.76 -23.24 -5.96
N GLN A 439 -8.65 -23.15 -6.94
CA GLN A 439 -9.73 -22.18 -6.98
C GLN A 439 -11.02 -22.71 -6.34
N ASP A 440 -11.00 -23.93 -5.78
CA ASP A 440 -12.14 -24.47 -5.03
C ASP A 440 -12.45 -23.60 -3.81
N LEU A 441 -13.71 -23.15 -3.75
CA LEU A 441 -14.27 -22.31 -2.70
C LEU A 441 -15.19 -23.10 -1.75
N SER A 442 -15.34 -24.42 -1.91
CA SER A 442 -16.28 -25.22 -1.11
C SER A 442 -15.95 -25.22 0.39
N GLU A 443 -14.68 -24.99 0.74
CA GLU A 443 -14.19 -24.97 2.13
C GLU A 443 -14.50 -23.66 2.91
N PHE A 444 -14.98 -22.61 2.22
CA PHE A 444 -15.21 -21.28 2.81
C PHE A 444 -16.67 -20.93 3.04
#